data_AF-A0A1G6IZM7-F1
#
_entry.id   AF-A0A1G6IZM7-F1
#
_cell.length_a   1.000
_cell.length_b   1.000
_cell.length_c   1.000
_cell.angle_alpha   90.00
_cell.angle_beta   90.00
_cell.angle_gamma   90.00
#
_symmetry.space_group_name_H-M   'P 1'
#
loop_
_entity.id
_entity.type
_entity.pdbx_description
1 polymer ?
#
loop_
_entity_poly.entity_id
_entity_poly.type
_entity_poly.pdbx_seq_one_letter_code
_entity_poly.pdbx_strand_id
1 'polypeptide(L)' 'MTWEMDQKIMQKRYYQQGEKSGEMKKSLEIAKTLLKDGMPVEKIARITNLPVEEVAALA' A
#
# COMPACT_ATOMS: atom_id res chain seq x y z
N MET A 1 -8.72 20.29 27.35
CA MET A 1 -8.48 19.87 25.96
C MET A 1 -8.75 21.09 25.10
N THR A 2 -7.73 21.68 24.49
CA THR A 2 -7.89 22.88 23.65
C THR A 2 -8.18 22.45 22.22
N TRP A 3 -9.06 23.18 21.55
CA TRP A 3 -9.45 22.95 20.15
C TRP A 3 -8.25 22.88 19.20
N GLU A 4 -7.17 23.58 19.52
CA GLU A 4 -5.89 23.55 18.78
C GLU A 4 -5.14 22.22 18.90
N MET A 5 -5.25 21.55 20.05
CA MET A 5 -4.60 20.25 20.27
C MET A 5 -5.34 19.14 19.52
N ASP A 6 -6.68 19.21 19.48
CA ASP A 6 -7.51 18.27 18.71
C ASP A 6 -7.28 18.40 17.20
N GLN A 7 -7.15 19.64 16.69
CA GLN A 7 -6.82 19.91 15.29
C GLN A 7 -5.48 19.26 14.87
N LYS A 8 -4.43 19.39 15.70
CA LYS A 8 -3.12 18.77 15.42
C LYS A 8 -3.18 17.24 15.45
N ILE A 9 -3.91 16.65 16.38
CA ILE A 9 -4.10 15.19 16.45
C ILE A 9 -4.86 14.69 15.22
N MET A 10 -5.90 15.43 14.79
CA MET A 10 -6.67 15.10 13.60
C MET A 10 -5.80 15.13 12.33
N GLN A 11 -5.05 16.21 12.11
CA GLN A 11 -4.17 16.33 10.94
C GLN A 11 -3.12 15.22 10.89
N LYS A 12 -2.50 14.90 12.04
CA LYS A 12 -1.53 13.81 12.12
C LYS A 12 -2.16 12.46 11.75
N ARG A 13 -3.39 12.20 12.18
CA ARG A 13 -4.13 10.97 11.82
C ARG A 13 -4.42 10.91 10.32
N TYR A 14 -4.88 11.99 9.71
CA TYR A 14 -5.16 12.03 8.27
C TYR A 14 -3.91 11.84 7.42
N TYR A 15 -2.79 12.44 7.82
CA TYR A 15 -1.52 12.26 7.12
C TYR A 15 -1.04 10.79 7.17
N GLN A 16 -1.05 10.18 8.35
CA GLN A 16 -0.68 8.76 8.52
C GLN A 16 -1.61 7.81 7.74
N GLN A 17 -2.90 8.13 7.67
CA GLN A 17 -3.86 7.36 6.87
C GLN A 17 -3.58 7.51 5.37
N GLY A 18 -3.19 8.71 4.93
CA GLY A 18 -2.78 9.00 3.57
C GLY A 18 -1.51 8.24 3.16
N GLU A 19 -0.48 8.24 4.00
CA GLU A 19 0.75 7.45 3.77
C GLU A 19 0.45 5.96 3.64
N LYS A 20 -0.28 5.37 4.59
CA LYS A 20 -0.66 3.95 4.53
C LYS A 20 -1.45 3.61 3.27
N SER A 21 -2.40 4.46 2.89
CA SER A 21 -3.19 4.25 1.68
C SER A 21 -2.34 4.39 0.41
N GLY A 22 -1.35 5.27 0.42
CA GLY A 22 -0.41 5.47 -0.69
C GLY A 22 0.56 4.30 -0.86
N GLU A 23 1.14 3.82 0.23
CA GLU A 23 2.04 2.66 0.24
C GLU A 23 1.34 1.39 -0.26
N MET A 24 0.11 1.16 0.21
CA MET A 24 -0.68 0.00 -0.23
C MET A 24 -1.04 0.10 -1.72
N LYS A 25 -1.50 1.26 -2.20
CA LYS A 25 -1.76 1.49 -3.64
C LYS A 25 -0.52 1.30 -4.49
N LYS A 26 0.63 1.84 -4.05
CA LYS A 26 1.90 1.71 -4.76
C LYS A 26 2.33 0.26 -4.87
N SER A 27 2.19 -0.52 -3.79
CA SER A 27 2.55 -1.94 -3.78
C SER A 27 1.68 -2.76 -4.74
N LEU A 28 0.37 -2.46 -4.81
CA LEU A 28 -0.56 -3.07 -5.76
C LEU A 28 -0.24 -2.71 -7.21
N GLU A 29 0.04 -1.43 -7.51
CA GLU A 29 0.40 -1.01 -8.87
C GLU A 29 1.74 -1.61 -9.33
N ILE A 30 2.73 -1.70 -8.43
CA ILE A 30 3.98 -2.42 -8.73
C ILE A 30 3.70 -3.89 -9.02
N ALA A 31 2.87 -4.57 -8.21
CA ALA A 31 2.50 -5.96 -8.44
C ALA A 31 1.85 -6.17 -9.81
N LYS A 32 0.90 -5.30 -10.20
CA LYS A 32 0.24 -5.34 -11.51
C LYS A 32 1.21 -5.12 -12.67
N THR A 33 2.12 -4.16 -12.55
CA THR A 33 3.13 -3.92 -13.60
C THR A 33 4.05 -5.11 -13.76
N LEU A 34 4.55 -5.67 -12.65
CA LEU A 34 5.42 -6.85 -12.70
C LEU A 34 4.71 -8.10 -13.25
N LEU A 35 3.41 -8.26 -12.99
CA LEU A 35 2.59 -9.31 -13.59
C LEU A 35 2.46 -9.12 -15.10
N LYS A 36 2.21 -7.89 -15.57
CA LYS A 36 2.18 -7.57 -17.00
C LYS A 36 3.50 -7.84 -17.71
N ASP A 37 4.62 -7.64 -17.00
CA ASP A 37 5.96 -7.94 -17.51
C ASP A 37 6.28 -9.45 -17.52
N GLY A 38 5.32 -10.30 -17.13
CA GLY A 38 5.46 -11.76 -17.16
C GLY A 38 6.29 -12.33 -16.00
N MET A 39 6.48 -11.56 -14.92
CA MET A 39 7.22 -12.02 -13.76
C MET A 39 6.39 -13.05 -12.96
N PRO A 40 6.99 -14.14 -12.44
CA PRO A 40 6.27 -15.12 -11.64
C PRO A 40 5.77 -14.51 -10.33
N VAL A 41 4.53 -14.85 -9.96
CA VAL A 41 3.79 -14.38 -8.77
C VAL A 41 4.63 -14.46 -7.48
N GLU A 42 5.41 -15.52 -7.32
CA GLU A 42 6.28 -15.75 -6.15
C GLU A 42 7.38 -14.70 -6.01
N LYS A 43 7.99 -14.26 -7.13
CA LYS A 43 8.98 -13.17 -7.11
C LYS A 43 8.32 -11.85 -6.81
N ILE A 44 7.14 -11.61 -7.39
CA ILE A 44 6.38 -10.37 -7.18
C ILE A 44 6.00 -10.24 -5.71
N ALA A 45 5.47 -11.31 -5.10
CA ALA A 45 5.15 -11.37 -3.67
C ALA A 45 6.34 -11.03 -2.77
N ARG A 46 7.55 -11.50 -3.11
CA ARG A 46 8.78 -11.14 -2.38
C ARG A 46 9.19 -9.68 -2.56
N ILE A 47 8.95 -9.09 -3.74
CA ILE A 47 9.33 -7.70 -4.06
C ILE A 47 8.35 -6.71 -3.41
N THR A 48 7.05 -6.98 -3.49
CA THR A 48 5.99 -6.10 -2.98
C THR A 48 5.62 -6.39 -1.53
N ASN A 49 6.20 -7.45 -0.96
CA ASN A 49 5.88 -7.96 0.38
C ASN A 49 4.37 -8.26 0.56
N LEU A 50 3.69 -8.57 -0.55
CA LEU A 50 2.30 -8.98 -0.57
C LEU A 50 2.21 -10.51 -0.47
N PRO A 51 1.14 -11.05 0.12
CA PRO A 51 0.86 -12.48 0.07
C PRO A 51 0.79 -12.98 -1.38
N VAL A 52 1.32 -14.18 -1.65
CA VAL A 52 1.26 -14.81 -2.97
C VAL A 52 -0.18 -14.91 -3.47
N GLU A 53 -1.13 -15.19 -2.58
CA GLU A 53 -2.57 -15.25 -2.85
C GLU A 53 -3.12 -13.91 -3.35
N GLU A 54 -2.73 -12.79 -2.72
CA GLU A 54 -3.16 -11.46 -3.14
C GLU A 54 -2.56 -11.09 -4.50
N VAL A 55 -1.30 -11.46 -4.76
CA VAL A 55 -0.67 -11.23 -6.06
C VAL A 55 -1.30 -12.10 -7.14
N ALA A 56 -1.64 -13.36 -6.83
CA ALA A 56 -2.33 -14.25 -7.75
C ALA A 56 -3.74 -13.73 -8.10
N ALA A 57 -4.43 -13.09 -7.15
CA ALA A 57 -5.73 -12.45 -7.38
C ALA A 57 -5.65 -11.17 -8.24
N LEU A 58 -4.44 -10.65 -8.49
CA LEU A 58 -4.20 -9.48 -9.36
C LEU A 58 -3.87 -9.86 -10.82
N ALA A 59 -3.61 -11.14 -11.09
CA ALA A 59 -3.30 -11.68 -12.43
C ALA A 59 -4.58 -11.89 -13.26
#